data_AF-A0A938T708-F1
#
_entry.id   AF-A0A938T708-F1
#
_cell.length_a   1.000
_cell.length_b   1.000
_cell.length_c   1.000
_cell.angle_alpha   90.00
_cell.angle_beta   90.00
_cell.angle_gamma   90.00
#
_symmetry.space_group_name_H-M   'P 1'
#
loop_
_entity.id
_entity.type
_entity.pdbx_description
1 polymer ?
#
loop_
_entity_poly.entity_id
_entity_poly.type
_entity_poly.pdbx_seq_one_letter_code
_entity_poly.pdbx_strand_id
1 'polypeptide(L)'
;MNHLTTREILEFVDGTILDGQRTHVIAHLEVCSRCRSEVEFHRTLVGAARRQPPHAPTRKFTDRVMQRILPKGQRRWIQTIMNNAGGVIAMGIVLAVLGYALLSSNSSASTQPSMITEMVKVCDDLYAKVQEFLKVQATKLESLSPKPRAIGSIKLILLTLLSLVALGAVDRWLIQPRIRARK
;
A
#
# COMPACT_ATOMS: atom_id res chain seq x y z
N MET A 1 -24.56 -19.31 -52.48
CA MET A 1 -23.64 -18.78 -51.45
C MET A 1 -24.23 -19.14 -50.09
N ASN A 2 -23.44 -19.70 -49.18
CA ASN A 2 -23.89 -19.96 -47.81
C ASN A 2 -23.97 -18.64 -47.04
N HIS A 3 -25.09 -18.37 -46.40
CA HIS A 3 -25.29 -17.18 -45.57
C HIS A 3 -24.68 -17.38 -44.18
N LEU A 4 -24.39 -16.28 -43.48
CA LEU A 4 -24.04 -16.33 -42.06
C LEU A 4 -25.19 -16.95 -41.26
N THR A 5 -24.82 -17.72 -40.24
CA THR A 5 -25.78 -18.22 -39.27
C THR A 5 -26.26 -17.09 -38.36
N THR A 6 -27.47 -17.23 -37.81
CA THR A 6 -28.02 -16.26 -36.85
C THR A 6 -27.09 -16.06 -35.65
N ARG A 7 -26.42 -17.12 -35.18
CA ARG A 7 -25.45 -17.04 -34.09
C ARG A 7 -24.28 -16.12 -34.43
N GLU A 8 -23.67 -16.29 -35.60
CA GLU A 8 -22.55 -15.46 -36.05
C GLU A 8 -22.95 -13.98 -36.19
N ILE A 9 -24.16 -13.72 -36.70
CA ILE A 9 -24.71 -12.37 -36.79
C ILE A 9 -24.86 -11.75 -35.41
N LEU A 10 -25.44 -12.47 -34.44
CA LEU A 10 -25.63 -11.97 -33.08
C LEU A 10 -24.29 -11.75 -32.35
N GLU A 11 -23.36 -12.71 -32.42
CA GLU A 11 -22.02 -12.56 -31.82
C GLU A 11 -21.24 -11.40 -32.41
N PHE A 12 -21.39 -11.15 -33.71
CA PHE A 12 -20.78 -10.00 -34.38
C PHE A 12 -21.41 -8.66 -33.94
N VAL A 13 -22.74 -8.61 -33.76
CA VAL A 13 -23.45 -7.41 -33.29
C VAL A 13 -23.15 -7.12 -31.81
N ASP A 14 -23.06 -8.15 -30.98
CA ASP A 14 -22.76 -8.04 -29.54
C ASP A 14 -21.27 -7.77 -29.26
N GLY A 15 -20.40 -7.98 -30.26
CA GLY A 15 -18.95 -7.78 -30.14
C GLY A 15 -18.24 -8.90 -29.38
N THR A 16 -18.83 -10.10 -29.33
CA THR A 16 -18.29 -11.28 -28.64
C THR A 16 -17.60 -12.26 -29.58
N ILE A 17 -17.56 -11.96 -30.88
CA ILE A 17 -16.89 -12.78 -31.89
C ILE A 17 -15.36 -12.78 -31.70
N LEU A 18 -14.72 -13.92 -31.93
CA LEU A 18 -13.26 -14.06 -31.90
C LEU A 18 -12.63 -13.31 -33.09
N ASP A 19 -11.45 -12.73 -32.90
CA ASP A 19 -10.79 -11.89 -33.92
C ASP A 19 -10.62 -12.59 -35.27
N GLY A 20 -10.27 -13.88 -35.28
CA GLY A 20 -10.13 -14.66 -36.52
C GLY A 20 -11.44 -14.86 -37.29
N GLN A 21 -12.57 -14.98 -36.59
CA GLN A 21 -13.89 -15.12 -37.20
C GLN A 21 -14.46 -13.77 -37.65
N ARG A 22 -14.06 -12.69 -36.98
CA ARG A 22 -14.50 -11.32 -37.31
C ARG A 22 -14.13 -10.92 -38.73
N THR A 23 -12.90 -11.21 -39.16
CA THR A 23 -12.43 -10.89 -40.53
C THR A 23 -13.24 -11.62 -41.59
N HIS A 24 -13.58 -12.89 -41.36
CA HIS A 24 -14.43 -13.66 -42.26
C HIS A 24 -15.85 -13.08 -42.37
N VAL A 25 -16.45 -12.70 -41.24
CA VAL A 25 -17.77 -12.06 -41.22
C VAL A 25 -17.74 -10.72 -41.96
N ILE A 26 -16.72 -9.89 -41.75
CA ILE A 26 -16.58 -8.60 -42.46
C ILE A 26 -16.49 -8.82 -43.97
N ALA A 27 -15.61 -9.71 -44.43
CA ALA A 27 -15.47 -10.03 -45.85
C ALA A 27 -16.78 -10.56 -46.46
N HIS A 28 -17.54 -11.37 -45.72
CA HIS A 28 -18.86 -11.83 -46.16
C HIS A 28 -19.86 -10.66 -46.29
N LEU A 29 -19.86 -9.72 -45.35
CA LEU A 29 -20.77 -8.57 -45.34
C LEU A 29 -20.47 -7.56 -46.46
N GLU A 30 -19.26 -7.53 -47.01
CA GLU A 30 -18.92 -6.74 -48.19
C GLU A 30 -19.62 -7.25 -49.46
N VAL A 31 -19.83 -8.57 -49.55
CA VAL A 31 -20.39 -9.22 -50.75
C VAL A 31 -21.89 -9.50 -50.60
N CYS A 32 -22.38 -9.88 -49.41
CA CYS A 32 -23.76 -10.31 -49.22
C CYS A 32 -24.65 -9.18 -48.66
N SER A 33 -25.50 -8.60 -49.51
CA SER A 33 -26.48 -7.57 -49.12
C SER A 33 -27.52 -8.07 -48.11
N ARG A 34 -27.95 -9.33 -48.21
CA ARG A 34 -28.92 -9.94 -47.28
C ARG A 34 -28.39 -10.03 -45.85
N CYS A 35 -27.17 -10.55 -45.69
CA CYS A 35 -26.56 -10.64 -44.36
C CYS A 35 -26.25 -9.23 -43.80
N ARG A 36 -25.95 -8.26 -44.65
CA ARG A 36 -25.79 -6.85 -44.25
C ARG A 36 -27.09 -6.27 -43.69
N SER A 37 -28.22 -6.44 -44.40
CA SER A 37 -29.52 -5.94 -43.92
C SER A 37 -29.93 -6.60 -42.59
N GLU A 38 -29.62 -7.88 -42.41
CA GLU A 38 -29.91 -8.60 -41.17
C GLU A 38 -29.06 -8.08 -40.00
N VAL A 39 -27.76 -7.85 -40.21
CA VAL A 39 -26.88 -7.21 -39.21
C VAL A 39 -27.38 -5.80 -38.86
N GLU A 40 -27.77 -4.99 -39.84
CA GLU A 40 -28.30 -3.64 -39.61
C GLU A 40 -29.60 -3.65 -38.81
N PHE A 41 -30.50 -4.59 -39.10
CA PHE A 41 -31.71 -4.81 -38.33
C PHE A 41 -31.40 -5.13 -36.86
N HIS A 42 -30.48 -6.07 -36.60
CA HIS A 42 -30.08 -6.42 -35.24
C HIS A 42 -29.39 -5.27 -34.51
N ARG A 43 -28.52 -4.50 -35.18
CA ARG A 43 -27.89 -3.29 -34.61
C ARG A 43 -28.93 -2.26 -34.20
N THR A 44 -29.99 -2.11 -35.00
CA THR A 44 -31.09 -1.19 -34.69
C THR A 44 -31.85 -1.64 -33.45
N LEU A 45 -32.15 -2.94 -33.32
CA LEU A 45 -32.80 -3.51 -32.13
C LEU A 45 -31.95 -3.33 -30.87
N VAL A 46 -30.66 -3.67 -30.92
CA VAL A 46 -29.74 -3.47 -29.79
C VAL A 46 -29.61 -2.00 -29.44
N GLY A 47 -29.53 -1.13 -30.45
CA GLY A 47 -29.51 0.32 -30.28
C GLY A 47 -30.76 0.85 -29.60
N ALA A 48 -31.94 0.32 -29.91
CA ALA A 48 -33.19 0.67 -29.23
C ALA A 48 -33.22 0.17 -27.78
N ALA A 49 -32.81 -1.08 -27.53
CA ALA A 49 -32.73 -1.65 -26.18
C ALA A 49 -31.78 -0.86 -25.26
N ARG A 50 -30.63 -0.41 -25.77
CA ARG A 50 -29.66 0.40 -25.02
C ARG A 50 -30.15 1.81 -24.64
N ARG A 51 -31.15 2.35 -25.36
CA ARG A 51 -31.74 3.65 -25.03
C ARG A 51 -32.75 3.57 -23.90
N GLN A 52 -33.10 2.37 -23.45
CA GLN A 52 -34.01 2.21 -22.33
C GLN A 52 -33.37 2.79 -21.06
N PRO A 53 -34.08 3.63 -20.30
CA PRO A 53 -33.54 4.21 -19.08
C PRO A 53 -33.15 3.09 -18.12
N PRO A 54 -31.99 3.19 -17.46
CA PRO A 54 -31.58 2.21 -16.48
C PRO A 54 -32.62 2.16 -15.36
N HIS A 55 -33.06 0.95 -15.01
CA HIS A 55 -33.92 0.77 -13.86
C HIS A 55 -33.17 1.13 -12.58
N ALA A 56 -33.74 2.05 -11.80
CA ALA A 56 -33.17 2.43 -10.52
C ALA A 56 -33.11 1.21 -9.59
N PRO A 57 -31.93 0.83 -9.09
CA PRO A 57 -31.82 -0.29 -8.16
C PRO A 57 -32.49 0.05 -6.82
N THR A 58 -32.89 -0.98 -6.06
CA THR A 58 -33.43 -0.79 -4.71
C THR A 58 -32.43 -0.03 -3.83
N ARG A 59 -32.90 0.81 -2.89
CA ARG A 59 -32.03 1.63 -2.00
C ARG A 59 -30.90 0.86 -1.30
N LYS A 60 -31.09 -0.43 -1.01
CA LYS A 60 -30.10 -1.31 -0.33
C LYS A 60 -29.14 -2.03 -1.28
N PHE A 61 -29.20 -1.79 -2.59
CA PHE A 61 -28.39 -2.51 -3.57
C PHE A 61 -26.90 -2.26 -3.35
N THR A 62 -26.50 -0.99 -3.24
CA THR A 62 -25.11 -0.59 -3.01
C THR A 62 -24.56 -1.24 -1.75
N ASP A 63 -25.31 -1.22 -0.64
CA ASP A 63 -24.88 -1.84 0.62
C ASP A 63 -24.62 -3.34 0.47
N ARG A 64 -25.52 -4.06 -0.23
CA ARG A 64 -25.35 -5.50 -0.47
C ARG A 64 -24.13 -5.81 -1.32
N VAL A 65 -23.88 -5.00 -2.36
CA VAL A 65 -22.71 -5.14 -3.22
C VAL A 65 -21.43 -4.87 -2.43
N MET A 66 -21.38 -3.75 -1.70
CA MET A 66 -20.21 -3.37 -0.91
C MET A 66 -19.90 -4.38 0.19
N GLN A 67 -20.90 -4.97 0.83
CA GLN A 67 -20.70 -6.04 1.82
C GLN A 67 -20.11 -7.33 1.24
N ARG A 68 -20.23 -7.56 -0.08
CA ARG A 68 -19.71 -8.74 -0.77
C ARG A 68 -18.28 -8.51 -1.28
N ILE A 69 -17.99 -7.29 -1.73
CA ILE A 69 -16.69 -6.92 -2.32
C ILE A 69 -15.68 -6.50 -1.25
N LEU A 70 -16.13 -5.84 -0.17
CA LEU A 70 -15.23 -5.47 0.91
C LEU A 70 -14.93 -6.70 1.78
N PRO A 71 -13.64 -7.01 2.04
CA PRO A 71 -13.28 -8.08 2.96
C PRO A 71 -13.85 -7.78 4.36
N LYS A 72 -14.79 -8.60 4.80
CA LYS A 72 -15.32 -8.56 6.17
C LYS A 72 -14.21 -9.01 7.12
N GLY A 73 -13.49 -8.06 7.68
CA GLY A 73 -12.68 -8.30 8.88
C GLY A 73 -11.21 -8.02 8.70
N GLN A 74 -10.79 -6.86 9.22
CA GLN A 74 -9.49 -6.70 9.88
C GLN A 74 -9.32 -5.36 10.62
N ARG A 75 -10.33 -4.47 10.57
CA ARG A 75 -10.19 -3.12 11.11
C ARG A 75 -10.51 -2.93 12.58
N ARG A 76 -11.10 -3.91 13.29
CA ARG A 76 -11.50 -3.68 14.70
C ARG A 76 -10.31 -3.37 15.60
N TRP A 77 -9.24 -4.17 15.56
CA TRP A 77 -8.07 -3.93 16.42
C TRP A 77 -7.27 -2.69 15.99
N ILE A 78 -7.15 -2.42 14.68
CA ILE A 78 -6.50 -1.20 14.18
C ILE A 78 -7.30 0.06 14.56
N GLN A 79 -8.63 0.00 14.52
CA GLN A 79 -9.49 1.09 15.03
C GLN A 79 -9.38 1.23 16.54
N THR A 80 -9.30 0.13 17.29
CA THR A 80 -9.06 0.21 18.74
C THR A 80 -7.69 0.84 19.07
N ILE A 81 -6.65 0.55 18.28
CA ILE A 81 -5.33 1.18 18.42
C ILE A 81 -5.38 2.66 18.01
N MET A 82 -5.98 2.99 16.87
CA MET A 82 -6.07 4.39 16.42
C MET A 82 -6.89 5.24 17.39
N ASN A 83 -7.98 4.71 17.92
CA ASN A 83 -8.82 5.42 18.90
C ASN A 83 -8.12 5.57 20.26
N ASN A 84 -7.13 4.74 20.56
CA ASN A 84 -6.31 4.80 21.79
C ASN A 84 -4.84 5.10 21.49
N ALA A 85 -4.55 5.81 20.39
CA ALA A 85 -3.17 6.04 19.94
C ALA A 85 -2.34 6.77 20.99
N GLY A 86 -2.95 7.73 21.72
CA GLY A 86 -2.30 8.43 22.82
C GLY A 86 -1.85 7.50 23.96
N GLY A 87 -2.68 6.52 24.34
CA GLY A 87 -2.35 5.55 25.39
C GLY A 87 -1.23 4.60 24.99
N VAL A 88 -1.23 4.16 23.73
CA VAL A 88 -0.18 3.28 23.19
C VAL A 88 1.17 4.00 23.13
N ILE A 89 1.19 5.27 22.69
CA ILE A 89 2.40 6.09 22.64
C ILE A 89 2.93 6.37 24.06
N ALA A 90 2.04 6.76 24.99
CA ALA A 90 2.42 7.01 26.39
C ALA A 90 3.03 5.76 27.05
N MET A 91 2.43 4.58 26.85
CA MET A 91 2.95 3.32 27.37
C MET A 91 4.31 2.97 26.76
N GLY A 92 4.51 3.24 25.47
CA GLY A 92 5.79 3.05 24.80
C GLY A 92 6.90 3.93 25.40
N ILE A 93 6.59 5.19 25.71
CA ILE A 93 7.53 6.11 26.37
C ILE A 93 7.87 5.61 27.79
N VAL A 94 6.86 5.22 28.57
CA VAL A 94 7.07 4.70 29.93
C VAL A 94 7.94 3.44 29.91
N LEU A 95 7.68 2.49 29.00
CA LEU A 95 8.49 1.28 28.87
C LEU A 95 9.92 1.58 28.42
N ALA A 96 10.12 2.57 27.55
CA ALA A 96 11.46 2.98 27.13
C ALA A 96 12.25 3.60 28.28
N VAL A 97 11.62 4.48 29.07
CA VAL A 97 12.25 5.09 30.25
C VAL A 97 12.54 4.05 31.33
N LEU A 98 11.60 3.14 31.58
CA LEU A 98 11.75 2.06 32.56
C LEU A 98 12.85 1.07 32.13
N GLY A 99 12.86 0.69 30.85
CA GLY A 99 13.93 -0.13 30.26
C GLY A 99 15.29 0.53 30.40
N TYR A 100 15.39 1.83 30.08
CA TYR A 100 16.62 2.59 30.26
C TYR A 100 17.08 2.62 31.73
N ALA A 101 16.16 2.88 32.66
CA ALA A 101 16.46 2.92 34.09
C ALA A 101 16.96 1.56 34.60
N LEU A 102 16.28 0.46 34.25
CA LEU A 102 16.66 -0.90 34.64
C LEU A 102 18.00 -1.32 34.05
N LEU A 103 18.28 -0.99 32.79
CA LEU A 103 19.58 -1.27 32.15
C LEU A 103 20.70 -0.41 32.74
N SER A 104 20.42 0.84 33.15
CA SER A 104 21.42 1.72 33.75
C SER A 104 21.76 1.35 35.21
N SER A 105 20.81 0.76 35.94
CA SER A 105 20.96 0.41 37.35
C SER A 105 21.84 -0.83 37.59
N ASN A 106 22.02 -1.69 36.58
CA ASN A 106 22.85 -2.91 36.68
C ASN A 106 24.33 -2.69 36.31
N SER A 107 24.79 -1.45 36.22
CA SER A 107 26.20 -1.13 35.91
C SER A 107 27.17 -1.33 37.10
N SER A 108 26.70 -1.88 38.22
CA SER A 108 27.55 -2.28 39.34
C SER A 108 28.04 -3.72 39.18
N ALA A 109 29.29 -3.86 38.71
CA ALA A 109 30.17 -5.03 38.87
C ALA A 109 29.80 -6.35 38.15
N SER A 110 30.40 -6.58 36.97
CA SER A 110 31.35 -7.70 36.76
C SER A 110 31.95 -7.64 35.35
N THR A 111 33.28 -7.52 35.30
CA THR A 111 34.09 -7.57 34.08
C THR A 111 34.09 -8.99 33.52
N GLN A 112 33.26 -9.26 32.51
CA GLN A 112 33.48 -10.34 31.53
C GLN A 112 33.20 -9.80 30.13
N PRO A 113 34.09 -10.03 29.14
CA PRO A 113 33.91 -9.50 27.80
C PRO A 113 32.87 -10.36 27.08
N SER A 114 31.59 -10.04 27.27
CA SER A 114 30.53 -10.55 26.41
C SER A 114 30.32 -9.59 25.25
N MET A 115 29.85 -10.17 24.14
CA MET A 115 29.41 -9.61 22.85
C MET A 115 28.77 -8.20 22.89
N ILE A 116 28.30 -7.79 24.06
CA ILE A 116 27.76 -6.46 24.38
C ILE A 116 28.83 -5.37 24.26
N THR A 117 30.06 -5.59 24.72
CA THR A 117 31.13 -4.58 24.61
C THR A 117 31.58 -4.35 23.17
N GLU A 118 31.50 -5.39 22.34
CA GLU A 118 31.77 -5.32 20.92
C GLU A 118 30.64 -4.60 20.17
N MET A 119 29.37 -4.91 20.50
CA MET A 119 28.21 -4.17 19.99
C MET A 119 28.22 -2.68 20.41
N VAL A 120 28.64 -2.37 21.63
CA VAL A 120 28.79 -0.99 22.11
C VAL A 120 29.91 -0.29 21.34
N LYS A 121 31.05 -0.94 21.08
CA LYS A 121 32.10 -0.39 20.22
C LYS A 121 31.63 -0.15 18.78
N VAL A 122 30.82 -1.05 18.22
CA VAL A 122 30.24 -0.86 16.88
C VAL A 122 29.29 0.35 16.88
N CYS A 123 28.49 0.53 17.93
CA CYS A 123 27.64 1.71 18.10
C CYS A 123 28.46 3.00 18.28
N ASP A 124 29.54 2.97 19.06
CA ASP A 124 30.44 4.11 19.26
C ASP A 124 31.19 4.46 17.97
N ASP A 125 31.63 3.47 17.18
CA ASP A 125 32.32 3.68 15.90
C ASP A 125 31.34 4.20 14.82
N LEU A 126 30.10 3.71 14.81
CA LEU A 126 29.03 4.25 13.97
C LEU A 126 28.69 5.68 14.38
N TYR A 127 28.64 5.98 15.69
CA TYR A 127 28.39 7.33 16.19
C TYR A 127 29.52 8.28 15.78
N ALA A 128 30.77 7.85 15.87
CA ALA A 128 31.93 8.62 15.43
C ALA A 128 31.89 8.91 13.92
N LYS A 129 31.59 7.91 13.08
CA LYS A 129 31.43 8.07 11.62
C LYS A 129 30.28 9.00 11.26
N VAL A 130 29.14 8.88 11.95
CA VAL A 130 27.99 9.77 11.75
C VAL A 130 28.35 11.20 12.18
N GLN A 131 29.08 11.38 13.28
CA GLN A 131 29.52 12.69 13.73
C GLN A 131 30.51 13.33 12.75
N GLU A 132 31.41 12.55 12.14
CA GLU A 132 32.34 13.02 11.12
C GLU A 132 31.59 13.41 9.83
N PHE A 133 30.65 12.58 9.38
CA PHE A 133 29.78 12.90 8.24
C PHE A 133 28.93 14.15 8.48
N LEU A 134 28.38 14.29 9.69
CA LEU A 134 27.62 15.47 10.09
C LEU A 134 28.51 16.71 10.22
N LYS A 135 29.78 16.59 10.62
CA LYS A 135 30.74 17.70 10.59
C LYS A 135 31.05 18.15 9.16
N VAL A 136 31.25 17.21 8.23
CA VAL A 136 31.47 17.51 6.81
C VAL A 136 30.24 18.18 6.17
N GLN A 137 29.04 17.77 6.59
CA GLN A 137 27.81 18.42 6.15
C GLN A 137 27.55 19.75 6.87
N ALA A 138 27.94 19.88 8.14
CA ALA A 138 27.84 21.11 8.91
C ALA A 138 28.77 22.19 8.33
N THR A 139 30.00 21.86 7.93
CA THR A 139 30.90 22.82 7.24
C THR A 139 30.37 23.22 5.86
N LYS A 140 29.59 22.33 5.21
CA LYS A 140 28.87 22.65 3.96
C LYS A 140 27.63 23.52 4.18
N LEU A 141 27.00 23.45 5.35
CA LEU A 141 25.88 24.31 5.78
C LEU A 141 26.34 25.65 6.39
N GLU A 142 27.57 25.74 6.91
CA GLU A 142 28.10 26.94 7.57
C GLU A 142 28.42 28.08 6.57
N SER A 143 28.47 27.77 5.27
CA SER A 143 28.53 28.78 4.19
C SER A 143 27.19 29.48 3.91
N LEU A 144 26.10 29.09 4.60
CA LEU A 144 24.74 29.63 4.42
C LEU A 144 24.15 30.36 5.66
N SER A 145 24.97 30.74 6.66
CA SER A 145 24.60 31.60 7.81
C SER A 145 23.74 30.95 8.92
N PRO A 146 23.59 31.54 10.14
CA PRO A 146 24.61 31.61 11.19
C PRO A 146 24.21 30.91 12.53
N LYS A 147 25.24 30.45 13.24
CA LYS A 147 25.39 30.20 14.70
C LYS A 147 24.37 29.28 15.42
N PRO A 148 24.70 27.98 15.65
CA PRO A 148 23.88 27.12 16.51
C PRO A 148 24.15 27.40 18.00
N ARG A 149 23.07 27.68 18.73
CA ARG A 149 23.07 27.83 20.19
C ARG A 149 22.98 26.45 20.84
N ALA A 150 23.95 26.17 21.71
CA ALA A 150 23.98 25.17 22.79
C ALA A 150 23.69 23.69 22.45
N ILE A 151 24.78 22.93 22.50
CA ILE A 151 24.92 21.47 22.46
C ILE A 151 24.28 20.86 23.72
N GLY A 152 23.08 20.32 23.59
CA GLY A 152 22.39 19.56 24.65
C GLY A 152 21.16 18.79 24.15
N SER A 153 20.51 19.31 23.11
CA SER A 153 19.32 18.77 22.46
C SER A 153 19.59 17.70 21.39
N ILE A 154 20.83 17.55 20.94
CA ILE A 154 21.17 16.62 19.84
C ILE A 154 20.96 15.15 20.25
N LYS A 155 21.31 14.77 21.49
CA LYS A 155 21.12 13.39 21.98
C LYS A 155 19.64 13.01 22.08
N LEU A 156 18.78 13.94 22.48
CA LEU A 156 17.33 13.76 22.53
C LEU A 156 16.74 13.64 21.12
N ILE A 157 17.17 14.48 20.19
CA ILE A 157 16.73 14.39 18.79
C ILE A 157 17.17 13.05 18.17
N LEU A 158 18.40 12.59 18.43
CA LEU A 158 18.88 11.29 17.97
C LEU A 158 18.10 10.12 18.57
N LEU A 159 17.79 10.15 19.87
CA LEU A 159 16.97 9.12 20.52
C LEU A 159 15.55 9.08 19.98
N THR A 160 14.93 10.23 19.74
CA THR A 160 13.58 10.29 19.17
C THR A 160 13.55 9.78 17.72
N LEU A 161 14.55 10.13 16.91
CA LEU A 161 14.69 9.61 15.55
C LEU A 161 14.97 8.11 15.55
N LEU A 162 15.82 7.61 16.46
CA LEU A 162 16.11 6.18 16.61
C LEU A 162 14.85 5.40 17.02
N SER A 163 14.04 5.96 17.93
CA SER A 163 12.75 5.37 18.33
C SER A 163 11.74 5.34 17.18
N LEU A 164 11.69 6.38 16.34
CA LEU A 164 10.81 6.42 15.17
C LEU A 164 11.24 5.40 14.10
N VAL A 165 12.55 5.26 13.88
CA VAL A 165 13.11 4.25 12.96
C VAL A 165 12.85 2.83 13.48
N ALA A 166 13.03 2.59 14.78
CA ALA A 166 12.70 1.30 15.39
C ALA A 166 11.21 0.97 15.26
N LEU A 167 10.32 1.95 15.45
CA LEU A 167 8.88 1.76 15.25
C LEU A 167 8.54 1.39 13.79
N GLY A 168 9.15 2.09 12.83
CA GLY A 168 8.96 1.80 11.40
C GLY A 168 9.54 0.45 10.98
N ALA A 169 10.67 0.05 11.58
CA ALA A 169 11.26 -1.26 11.36
C ALA A 169 10.36 -2.38 11.90
N VAL A 170 9.81 -2.23 13.12
CA VAL A 170 8.87 -3.21 13.70
C VAL A 170 7.60 -3.32 12.87
N ASP A 171 7.03 -2.22 12.38
CA ASP A 171 5.87 -2.26 11.48
C ASP A 171 6.20 -3.02 10.18
N ARG A 172 7.33 -2.68 9.55
CA ARG A 172 7.72 -3.29 8.27
C ARG A 172 8.14 -4.76 8.41
N TRP A 173 8.76 -5.16 9.51
CA TRP A 173 9.30 -6.52 9.68
C TRP A 173 8.38 -7.46 10.46
N LEU A 174 7.46 -6.95 11.27
CA LEU A 174 6.60 -7.78 12.12
C LEU A 174 5.16 -7.82 11.61
N ILE A 175 4.68 -6.72 11.01
CA ILE A 175 3.30 -6.61 10.53
C ILE A 175 3.19 -7.03 9.07
N GLN A 176 4.08 -6.60 8.17
CA GLN A 176 3.99 -6.98 6.75
C GLN A 176 4.16 -8.47 6.44
N PRO A 177 5.10 -9.24 7.03
CA PRO A 177 5.24 -10.65 6.68
C PRO A 177 4.08 -11.50 7.20
N ARG A 178 3.45 -11.14 8.31
CA ARG A 178 2.24 -11.82 8.82
C ARG A 178 1.00 -11.57 7.96
N ILE A 179 0.92 -10.42 7.29
CA ILE A 179 -0.12 -10.14 6.29
C ILE A 179 0.14 -10.93 5.00
N ARG A 180 1.41 -11.11 4.63
CA ARG A 180 1.82 -11.83 3.42
C ARG A 180 1.69 -13.36 3.56
N ALA A 181 1.85 -13.91 4.77
CA ALA A 181 1.70 -15.34 5.06
C ALA A 181 0.24 -15.81 5.25
N ARG A 182 -0.75 -14.91 5.17
CA ARG A 182 -2.19 -15.22 5.29
C ARG A 182 -2.99 -14.97 4.00
N LYS A 183 -2.30 -14.67 2.90
CA LYS A 183 -2.82 -14.83 1.53
C LYS A 183 -2.43 -16.20 1.03
#